data_AF-A0A7C4M2S2-F1
#
_entry.id   AF-A0A7C4M2S2-F1
#
_cell.length_a   1.000
_cell.length_b   1.000
_cell.length_c   1.000
_cell.angle_alpha   90.00
_cell.angle_beta   90.00
_cell.angle_gamma   90.00
#
_symmetry.space_group_name_H-M   'P 1'
#
loop_
_entity.id
_entity.type
_entity.pdbx_description
1 polymer ?
#
loop_
_entity_poly.entity_id
_entity_poly.type
_entity_poly.pdbx_seq_one_letter_code
_entity_poly.pdbx_strand_id
1 'polypeptide(L)'
;VAYDADDPEQKSLAFYVFDVSPRVPGSPCVGPTSPEMRRLTLKYQSILKRYGVDRIESSMDLPMIEIKFAAENGRLHEIVT
;
A
#
# COMPACT_ATOMS: atom_id res chain seq x y z
N VAL A 1 2.93 -19.01 12.78
CA VAL A 1 4.16 -18.44 13.38
C VAL A 1 5.26 -18.59 12.35
N ALA A 2 6.16 -17.60 12.20
CA ALA A 2 7.18 -17.70 11.16
C ALA A 2 8.11 -18.87 11.47
N TYR A 3 8.75 -18.97 12.65
CA TYR A 3 9.17 -20.24 13.26
C TYR A 3 9.10 -20.20 14.79
N ASP A 4 9.00 -21.40 15.37
CA ASP A 4 8.34 -21.67 16.65
C ASP A 4 9.30 -22.01 17.80
N ALA A 5 8.91 -21.67 19.03
CA ALA A 5 9.75 -21.83 20.23
C ALA A 5 9.93 -23.29 20.69
N ASP A 6 9.18 -24.22 20.08
CA ASP A 6 9.23 -25.65 20.33
C ASP A 6 10.24 -26.40 19.41
N ASP A 7 11.15 -25.70 18.71
CA ASP A 7 12.11 -26.30 17.76
C ASP A 7 13.54 -26.44 18.34
N PRO A 8 13.91 -27.59 18.92
CA PRO A 8 15.26 -27.85 19.42
C PRO A 8 16.32 -28.04 18.31
N GLU A 9 15.94 -28.18 17.04
CA GLU A 9 16.86 -28.35 15.90
C GLU A 9 17.27 -27.02 15.23
N GLN A 10 16.72 -25.88 15.68
CA GLN A 10 16.98 -24.55 15.11
C GLN A 10 16.87 -24.51 13.57
N LYS A 11 15.75 -24.99 13.01
CA LYS A 11 15.38 -24.65 11.62
C LYS A 11 14.45 -23.45 11.59
N SER A 12 14.59 -22.57 12.60
CA SER A 12 13.74 -21.39 12.73
C SER A 12 14.08 -20.34 11.67
N LEU A 13 13.34 -20.26 10.57
CA LEU A 13 13.44 -19.10 9.67
C LEU A 13 12.96 -17.83 10.40
N ALA A 14 13.83 -16.84 10.43
CA ALA A 14 13.48 -15.51 10.85
C ALA A 14 13.32 -14.61 9.61
N PHE A 15 12.35 -13.71 9.68
CA PHE A 15 12.22 -12.66 8.68
C PHE A 15 13.23 -11.56 8.99
N TYR A 16 14.17 -11.34 8.07
CA TYR A 16 15.16 -10.26 8.17
C TYR A 16 14.88 -9.19 7.12
N VAL A 17 14.83 -7.93 7.56
CA VAL A 17 14.73 -6.77 6.67
C VAL A 17 16.14 -6.21 6.48
N PHE A 18 16.65 -6.29 5.26
CA PHE A 18 17.97 -5.75 4.91
C PHE A 18 17.91 -4.28 4.50
N ASP A 19 16.81 -3.87 3.89
CA ASP A 19 16.62 -2.51 3.41
C ASP A 19 15.11 -2.17 3.37
N VAL A 20 14.81 -0.88 3.45
CA VAL A 20 13.46 -0.34 3.32
C VAL A 20 13.47 0.80 2.31
N SER A 21 12.52 0.77 1.39
CA SER A 21 12.30 1.89 0.48
C SER A 21 11.50 2.98 1.22
N PRO A 22 12.04 4.19 1.40
CA PRO A 22 11.32 5.29 2.06
C PRO A 22 10.20 5.88 1.18
N ARG A 23 10.17 5.51 -0.09
CA ARG A 23 9.17 5.91 -1.08
C ARG A 23 8.46 4.68 -1.62
N VAL A 24 7.30 4.90 -2.23
CA VAL A 24 6.51 3.86 -2.89
C VAL A 24 7.45 3.05 -3.80
N PRO A 25 7.75 1.79 -3.43
CA PRO A 25 8.65 0.99 -4.25
C PRO A 25 7.97 0.73 -5.58
N GLY A 26 8.72 0.80 -6.68
CA GLY A 26 8.29 0.20 -7.93
C GLY A 26 8.21 -1.30 -7.69
N SER A 27 7.05 -1.80 -7.24
CA SER A 27 6.85 -3.21 -6.97
C SER A 27 6.31 -3.86 -8.24
N PRO A 28 7.15 -4.57 -9.02
CA PRO A 28 6.70 -5.21 -10.25
C PRO A 28 5.66 -6.31 -9.98
N CYS A 29 5.56 -6.77 -8.73
CA CYS A 29 4.69 -7.87 -8.31
C CYS A 29 3.28 -7.41 -7.89
N VAL A 30 3.04 -6.11 -7.74
CA VAL A 30 1.75 -5.57 -7.29
C VAL A 30 1.13 -4.77 -8.43
N GLY A 31 0.58 -5.50 -9.39
CA GLY A 31 -0.15 -4.94 -10.54
C GLY A 31 -1.67 -4.84 -10.31
N PRO A 32 -2.41 -4.40 -11.34
CA PRO A 32 -3.86 -4.16 -11.26
C PRO A 32 -4.69 -5.40 -10.90
N THR A 33 -4.16 -6.60 -11.19
CA THR A 33 -4.81 -7.89 -10.91
C THR A 33 -4.41 -8.48 -9.56
N SER A 34 -3.54 -7.82 -8.79
CA SER A 34 -3.11 -8.34 -7.50
C SER A 34 -4.26 -8.35 -6.48
N PRO A 35 -4.32 -9.36 -5.58
CA PRO A 35 -5.31 -9.40 -4.51
C PRO A 35 -5.28 -8.14 -3.64
N GLU A 36 -4.09 -7.55 -3.45
CA GLU A 36 -3.94 -6.35 -2.65
C GLU A 36 -4.54 -5.11 -3.35
N MET A 37 -4.35 -4.93 -4.66
CA MET A 37 -5.02 -3.84 -5.40
C MET A 37 -6.55 -3.98 -5.38
N ARG A 38 -7.07 -5.20 -5.49
CA ARG A 38 -8.51 -5.46 -5.32
C ARG A 38 -8.99 -5.11 -3.92
N ARG A 39 -8.27 -5.53 -2.89
CA ARG A 39 -8.59 -5.22 -1.48
C ARG A 39 -8.59 -3.72 -1.23
N LEU A 40 -7.60 -2.99 -1.73
CA LEU A 40 -7.53 -1.53 -1.63
C LEU A 40 -8.70 -0.87 -2.37
N THR A 41 -9.04 -1.34 -3.57
CA THR A 41 -10.20 -0.85 -4.34
C THR A 41 -11.49 -0.99 -3.54
N LEU A 42 -11.70 -2.14 -2.89
CA LEU A 42 -12.88 -2.36 -2.03
C LEU A 42 -12.85 -1.47 -0.79
N LYS A 43 -11.68 -1.33 -0.15
CA LYS A 43 -11.51 -0.51 1.06
C LYS A 43 -11.79 0.98 0.80
N TYR A 44 -11.34 1.51 -0.34
CA TYR A 44 -11.45 2.93 -0.69
C TYR A 44 -12.61 3.23 -1.64
N GLN A 45 -13.54 2.30 -1.85
CA GLN A 45 -14.60 2.38 -2.86
C GLN A 45 -15.42 3.68 -2.79
N SER A 46 -15.73 4.20 -1.60
CA SER A 46 -16.50 5.45 -1.45
C SER A 46 -15.74 6.67 -1.97
N ILE A 47 -14.45 6.77 -1.68
CA ILE A 47 -13.56 7.84 -2.15
C ILE A 47 -13.34 7.70 -3.66
N LEU A 48 -13.11 6.48 -4.15
CA LEU A 48 -12.93 6.22 -5.58
C LEU A 48 -14.17 6.65 -6.39
N LYS A 49 -15.37 6.31 -5.92
CA LYS A 49 -16.63 6.76 -6.52
C LYS A 49 -16.78 8.28 -6.53
N ARG A 50 -16.40 8.96 -5.44
CA ARG A 50 -16.41 10.44 -5.37
C ARG A 50 -15.52 11.06 -6.45
N TYR A 51 -14.40 10.43 -6.78
CA TYR A 51 -13.44 10.92 -7.77
C TYR A 51 -13.61 10.33 -9.17
N GLY A 52 -14.65 9.53 -9.41
CA GLY A 52 -14.88 8.92 -10.73
C GLY A 52 -13.80 7.92 -11.15
N VAL A 53 -13.17 7.26 -10.17
CA VAL A 53 -12.14 6.24 -10.38
C VAL A 53 -12.74 4.86 -10.16
N ASP A 54 -12.57 3.95 -11.13
CA ASP A 54 -13.17 2.62 -11.06
C ASP A 54 -12.43 1.67 -10.12
N ARG A 55 -11.09 1.71 -10.16
CA ARG A 55 -10.23 0.79 -9.40
C ARG A 55 -8.86 1.41 -9.14
N ILE A 56 -8.14 0.83 -8.18
CA ILE A 56 -6.72 1.09 -7.96
C ILE A 56 -5.95 0.08 -8.81
N GLU A 57 -5.13 0.58 -9.73
CA GLU A 57 -4.31 -0.19 -10.65
C GLU A 57 -2.85 -0.28 -10.19
N SER A 58 -2.39 0.75 -9.47
CA SER A 58 -1.03 0.85 -9.00
C SER A 58 -0.93 1.45 -7.60
N SER A 59 0.19 1.20 -6.93
CA SER A 59 0.51 1.86 -5.67
C SER A 59 0.66 3.38 -5.79
N MET A 60 0.89 3.92 -7.00
CA MET A 60 0.95 5.37 -7.24
C MET A 60 -0.42 6.05 -7.21
N ASP A 61 -1.50 5.30 -7.40
CA ASP A 61 -2.85 5.89 -7.37
C ASP A 61 -3.20 6.38 -5.96
N LEU A 62 -2.65 5.75 -4.92
CA LEU A 62 -2.88 6.12 -3.52
C LEU A 62 -2.38 7.55 -3.20
N PRO A 63 -1.10 7.92 -3.48
CA PRO A 63 -0.66 9.30 -3.40
C PRO A 63 -1.51 10.29 -4.23
N MET A 64 -1.96 9.90 -5.42
CA MET A 64 -2.78 10.79 -6.26
C MET A 64 -4.14 11.07 -5.62
N ILE A 65 -4.77 10.06 -5.03
CA ILE A 65 -6.01 10.21 -4.26
C ILE A 65 -5.79 11.14 -3.05
N GLU A 66 -4.67 10.99 -2.33
CA GLU A 66 -4.33 11.84 -1.20
C GLU A 66 -4.13 13.30 -1.62
N ILE A 67 -3.40 13.55 -2.71
CA ILE A 67 -3.20 14.90 -3.26
C ILE A 67 -4.54 15.54 -3.62
N LYS A 68 -5.42 14.79 -4.29
CA LYS A 68 -6.76 15.28 -4.67
C LYS A 68 -7.60 15.61 -3.44
N PHE A 69 -7.60 14.74 -2.43
CA PHE A 69 -8.30 14.97 -1.17
C PHE A 69 -7.75 16.19 -0.42
N ALA A 70 -6.43 16.29 -0.25
CA ALA A 70 -5.79 17.40 0.43
C ALA A 70 -6.05 18.75 -0.28
N ALA A 71 -6.03 18.76 -1.63
CA ALA A 71 -6.36 19.94 -2.42
C ALA A 71 -7.80 20.43 -2.17
N GLU A 72 -8.78 19.51 -2.12
CA GLU A 72 -10.19 19.87 -1.89
C GLU A 72 -10.48 20.36 -0.47
N ASN A 73 -9.64 19.99 0.50
CA ASN A 73 -9.83 20.33 1.90
C ASN A 73 -8.89 21.45 2.39
N GLY A 74 -8.09 22.06 1.51
CA GLY A 74 -7.12 23.09 1.89
C GLY A 74 -5.95 22.57 2.75
N ARG A 75 -5.68 21.26 2.70
CA ARG A 75 -4.69 20.55 3.54
C ARG A 75 -3.42 20.16 2.80
N LEU A 76 -3.17 20.73 1.61
CA LEU A 76 -1.96 20.42 0.83
C LEU A 76 -0.67 20.63 1.61
N HIS A 77 -0.63 21.65 2.47
CA HIS A 77 0.52 21.97 3.31
C HIS A 77 0.89 20.84 4.30
N GLU A 78 0.00 19.88 4.57
CA GLU A 78 0.27 18.76 5.47
C GLU A 78 0.97 17.59 4.77
N ILE A 79 0.93 17.53 3.43
CA ILE A 79 1.42 16.38 2.65
C ILE A 79 2.60 16.73 1.74
N VAL A 80 3.07 17.98 1.79
CA VAL A 80 4.26 18.45 1.06
C VAL A 80 5.30 18.92 2.07
N THR A 81 6.56 18.73 1.72
CA THR A 81 7.73 19.13 2.51
C THR A 81 8.76 19.77 1.62
#